data_AF-X1G812-F1
#
_entry.id   AF-X1G812-F1
#
_cell.length_a   1.000
_cell.length_b   1.000
_cell.length_c   1.000
_cell.angle_alpha   90.00
_cell.angle_beta   90.00
_cell.angle_gamma   90.00
#
_symmetry.space_group_name_H-M   'P 1'
#
loop_
_entity.id
_entity.type
_entity.pdbx_description
1 polymer ?
#
loop_
_entity_poly.entity_id
_entity_poly.type
_entity_poly.pdbx_seq_one_letter_code
_entity_poly.pdbx_strand_id
1 'polypeptide(L)'
;RPEFALDLSDQSRSGYSMALASLLVSYDLFIDEEIIKIMIAQPRGKLKENTPQYLTYTLKKAKGNYALNSKKKKKKEKKIRTKTLIPGLIHLVKEGEKVSYLLQNDEKFYIEEIYLEGDGIICRPRQELPYYHCKPDILEMERNIDFAKLLTDIEDYIRDYLELPDKKDYFILALWIFHTYLMEKFNTTPFSYFHGVYGSGKSRAGEVLMELSFRGWTMTSPTEASLFRPIQYYEPTIHLDHIRFYGSETNQAVKLLLQSRYKRGLKVVRIDIKEKGEEGT
;
A
#
# COMPACT_ATOMS: atom_id res chain seq x y z
N ARG A 1 36.92 5.63 -26.10
CA ARG A 1 35.86 6.56 -26.55
C ARG A 1 34.55 6.11 -25.93
N PRO A 2 33.89 6.90 -25.09
CA PRO A 2 32.45 6.82 -24.93
C PRO A 2 31.80 7.91 -25.80
N GLU A 3 30.98 7.48 -26.75
CA GLU A 3 30.13 8.35 -27.57
C GLU A 3 28.92 8.78 -26.72
N PHE A 4 28.98 9.98 -26.14
CA PHE A 4 27.77 10.70 -25.74
C PHE A 4 27.28 11.51 -26.93
N ALA A 5 26.52 10.86 -27.82
CA ALA A 5 25.73 11.56 -28.81
C ALA A 5 24.53 12.21 -28.10
N LEU A 6 24.74 13.42 -27.57
CA LEU A 6 23.64 14.30 -27.19
C LEU A 6 22.97 14.79 -28.48
N ASP A 7 21.80 14.24 -28.78
CA ASP A 7 20.91 14.73 -29.82
C ASP A 7 20.48 16.17 -29.48
N LEU A 8 21.07 17.13 -30.17
CA LEU A 8 20.88 18.58 -29.97
C LEU A 8 19.82 19.15 -30.93
N SER A 9 18.92 18.32 -31.48
CA SER A 9 17.98 18.74 -32.53
C SER A 9 16.81 19.61 -32.05
N ASP A 10 16.61 19.79 -30.74
CA ASP A 10 15.57 20.68 -30.21
C ASP A 10 16.11 21.63 -29.13
N GLN A 11 16.63 22.78 -29.54
CA GLN A 11 17.10 23.79 -28.60
C GLN A 11 16.77 25.20 -29.13
N SER A 12 15.64 25.73 -28.67
CA SER A 12 15.51 27.18 -28.48
C SER A 12 16.70 27.70 -27.65
N ARG A 13 17.19 28.92 -27.93
CA ARG A 13 18.47 29.51 -27.48
C ARG A 13 18.90 29.26 -26.02
N SER A 14 17.97 29.09 -25.08
CA SER A 14 18.28 28.87 -23.66
C SER A 14 18.88 27.50 -23.37
N GLY A 15 18.56 26.48 -24.18
CA GLY A 15 19.04 25.12 -23.98
C GLY A 15 20.52 24.98 -24.31
N TYR A 16 20.93 25.43 -25.52
CA TYR A 16 22.28 25.19 -26.01
C TYR A 16 23.35 25.88 -25.17
N SER A 17 23.16 27.17 -24.85
CA SER A 17 24.12 27.91 -24.00
C SER A 17 24.21 27.33 -22.59
N MET A 18 23.10 26.82 -22.04
CA MET A 18 23.09 26.16 -20.74
C MET A 18 23.80 24.80 -20.78
N ALA A 19 23.59 24.00 -21.83
CA ALA A 19 24.26 22.73 -22.01
C ALA A 19 25.77 22.91 -22.16
N LEU A 20 26.19 23.86 -23.01
CA LEU A 20 27.60 24.18 -23.22
C LEU A 20 28.27 24.71 -21.94
N ALA A 21 27.65 25.64 -21.23
CA ALA A 21 28.20 26.17 -19.97
C ALA A 21 28.28 25.10 -18.88
N SER A 22 27.27 24.24 -18.75
CA SER A 22 27.27 23.15 -17.75
C SER A 22 28.37 22.12 -18.05
N LEU A 23 28.57 21.80 -19.33
CA LEU A 23 29.62 20.90 -19.77
C LEU A 23 31.01 21.47 -19.47
N LEU A 24 31.27 22.73 -19.84
CA LEU A 24 32.56 23.38 -19.63
C LEU A 24 32.89 23.54 -18.14
N VAL A 25 31.90 23.88 -17.31
CA VAL A 25 32.05 23.93 -15.84
C VAL A 25 32.38 22.53 -15.26
N SER A 26 31.80 21.45 -15.80
CA SER A 26 32.05 20.09 -15.28
C SER A 26 33.47 19.57 -15.50
N TYR A 27 34.21 20.13 -16.45
CA TYR A 27 35.57 19.70 -16.75
C TYR A 27 36.62 20.31 -15.83
N ASP A 28 36.29 21.35 -15.06
CA ASP A 28 37.20 22.07 -14.13
C ASP A 28 38.54 22.53 -14.76
N LEU A 29 38.56 22.66 -16.09
CA LEU A 29 39.74 23.01 -16.89
C LEU A 29 39.74 24.46 -17.37
N PHE A 30 38.62 25.17 -17.22
CA PHE A 30 38.41 26.50 -17.80
C PHE A 30 38.04 27.51 -16.72
N ILE A 31 38.63 28.69 -16.77
CA ILE A 31 38.20 29.82 -15.93
C ILE A 31 36.98 30.53 -16.54
N ASP A 32 36.28 31.31 -15.73
CA ASP A 32 34.99 31.94 -16.10
C ASP A 32 35.05 32.78 -17.36
N GLU A 33 36.14 33.53 -17.52
CA GLU A 33 36.38 34.33 -18.71
C GLU A 33 36.56 33.47 -19.97
N GLU A 34 37.19 32.30 -19.86
CA GLU A 34 37.39 31.38 -20.98
C GLU A 34 36.07 30.73 -21.39
N ILE A 35 35.26 30.31 -20.41
CA ILE A 35 33.92 29.76 -20.67
C ILE A 35 33.06 30.81 -21.36
N ILE A 36 33.07 32.06 -20.89
CA ILE A 36 32.35 33.17 -21.52
C ILE A 36 32.86 33.43 -22.94
N LYS A 37 34.18 33.45 -23.17
CA LYS A 37 34.75 33.60 -24.52
C LYS A 37 34.32 32.47 -25.45
N ILE A 38 34.29 31.22 -24.98
CA ILE A 38 33.82 30.06 -25.76
C ILE A 38 32.33 30.19 -26.11
N MET A 39 31.50 30.61 -25.15
CA MET A 39 30.08 30.87 -25.37
C MET A 39 29.85 32.03 -26.37
N ILE A 40 30.73 33.04 -26.38
CA ILE A 40 30.70 34.12 -27.37
C ILE A 40 31.11 33.64 -28.76
N ALA A 41 32.14 32.79 -28.84
CA ALA A 41 32.71 32.31 -30.10
C ALA A 41 31.85 31.25 -30.82
N GLN A 42 30.92 30.59 -30.12
CA GLN A 42 30.03 29.56 -30.68
C GLN A 42 28.53 29.96 -30.65
N PRO A 43 28.11 31.07 -31.29
CA PRO A 43 26.72 31.46 -31.31
C PRO A 43 25.93 30.64 -32.35
N ARG A 44 25.04 29.74 -31.92
CA ARG A 44 24.02 29.12 -32.79
C ARG A 44 22.60 29.54 -32.37
N GLY A 45 21.75 29.93 -33.32
CA GLY A 45 20.31 30.24 -33.12
C GLY A 45 19.82 31.59 -33.69
N LYS A 46 18.49 31.77 -33.77
CA LYS A 46 17.81 32.99 -34.26
C LYS A 46 17.72 34.06 -33.17
N LEU A 47 18.02 35.32 -33.53
CA LEU A 47 17.99 36.59 -32.75
C LEU A 47 19.32 36.97 -32.07
N LYS A 48 19.45 38.24 -31.66
CA LYS A 48 20.72 38.96 -31.37
C LYS A 48 21.11 38.91 -29.89
N GLU A 49 22.40 39.11 -29.62
CA GLU A 49 23.05 39.48 -28.34
C GLU A 49 23.34 38.41 -27.28
N ASN A 50 24.62 38.01 -27.22
CA ASN A 50 25.30 37.53 -26.02
C ASN A 50 25.50 38.71 -25.06
N THR A 51 24.42 39.25 -24.49
CA THR A 51 24.56 40.37 -23.55
C THR A 51 25.43 39.91 -22.37
N PRO A 52 26.31 40.78 -21.83
CA PRO A 52 27.11 40.44 -20.65
C PRO A 52 26.25 39.91 -19.49
N GLN A 53 25.02 40.41 -19.37
CA GLN A 53 24.05 39.95 -18.37
C GLN A 53 23.61 38.50 -18.61
N TYR A 54 23.32 38.12 -19.86
CA TYR A 54 22.93 36.75 -20.21
C TYR A 54 24.07 35.75 -20.02
N LEU A 55 25.28 36.10 -20.44
CA LEU A 55 26.47 35.26 -20.26
C LEU A 55 26.78 35.03 -18.78
N THR A 56 26.77 36.11 -18.00
CA THR A 56 26.99 36.05 -16.55
C THR A 56 25.88 35.26 -15.85
N TYR A 57 24.62 35.44 -16.26
CA TYR A 57 23.49 34.66 -15.74
C TYR A 57 23.66 33.16 -16.03
N THR A 58 23.98 32.81 -17.27
CA THR A 58 24.12 31.42 -17.73
C THR A 58 25.28 30.73 -17.03
N LEU A 59 26.42 31.41 -16.89
CA LEU A 59 27.58 30.89 -16.17
C LEU A 59 27.30 30.73 -14.68
N LYS A 60 26.70 31.74 -14.02
CA LYS A 60 26.31 31.64 -12.60
C LYS A 60 25.31 30.51 -12.37
N LYS A 61 24.39 30.29 -13.31
CA LYS A 61 23.42 29.19 -13.26
C LYS A 61 24.07 27.82 -13.46
N ALA A 62 25.02 27.70 -14.40
CA ALA A 62 25.83 26.49 -14.61
C ALA A 62 26.69 26.15 -13.38
N LYS A 63 27.24 27.17 -12.70
CA LYS A 63 27.98 27.02 -11.44
C LYS A 63 27.12 26.82 -10.20
N GLY A 64 25.79 26.90 -10.32
CA GLY A 64 24.87 26.74 -9.18
C GLY A 64 24.77 27.93 -8.21
N ASN A 65 25.31 29.11 -8.57
CA ASN A 65 25.46 30.29 -7.71
C ASN A 65 24.35 31.35 -7.82
N TYR A 66 23.18 31.02 -8.39
CA TYR A 66 22.02 31.92 -8.31
C TYR A 66 21.11 31.53 -7.15
N ALA A 67 20.98 32.44 -6.18
CA ALA A 67 19.98 32.37 -5.13
C ALA A 67 18.58 32.26 -5.78
N LEU A 68 17.99 31.09 -5.62
CA LEU A 68 16.66 30.79 -6.11
C LEU A 68 15.65 31.54 -5.25
N ASN A 69 15.07 32.62 -5.78
CA ASN A 69 13.67 32.99 -5.48
C ASN A 69 12.69 32.02 -6.19
N SER A 70 13.07 30.74 -6.27
CA SER A 70 12.19 29.64 -6.61
C SER A 70 12.02 28.81 -5.35
N LYS A 71 10.77 28.63 -4.92
CA LYS A 71 10.27 27.56 -4.04
C LYS A 71 11.39 26.73 -3.39
N LYS A 72 11.62 26.99 -2.09
CA LYS A 72 12.38 26.15 -1.13
C LYS A 72 12.85 24.85 -1.79
N LYS A 73 14.15 24.71 -2.03
CA LYS A 73 14.80 23.40 -2.19
C LYS A 73 14.37 22.57 -0.98
N LYS A 74 13.26 21.82 -1.12
CA LYS A 74 12.95 20.73 -0.22
C LYS A 74 14.18 19.83 -0.29
N LYS A 75 14.78 19.51 0.86
CA LYS A 75 15.51 18.23 1.01
C LYS A 75 14.74 17.20 0.18
N LYS A 76 15.38 16.32 -0.60
CA LYS A 76 14.68 15.16 -1.18
C LYS A 76 14.03 14.44 0.01
N GLU A 77 12.79 14.80 0.32
CA GLU A 77 11.99 14.21 1.37
C GLU A 77 11.81 12.80 0.84
N LYS A 78 12.44 11.82 1.51
CA LYS A 78 12.19 10.41 1.21
C LYS A 78 10.67 10.27 1.16
N LYS A 79 10.14 9.91 -0.02
CA LYS A 79 8.70 9.92 -0.26
C LYS A 79 8.08 8.88 0.67
N ILE A 80 7.31 9.33 1.67
CA ILE A 80 6.62 8.44 2.59
C ILE A 80 5.37 7.93 1.86
N ARG A 81 5.16 6.62 1.86
CA ARG A 81 3.99 5.95 1.31
C ARG A 81 3.30 5.11 2.38
N THR A 82 2.00 4.92 2.23
CA THR A 82 1.24 3.96 3.04
C THR A 82 1.21 2.63 2.32
N LYS A 83 1.67 1.57 2.96
CA LYS A 83 1.65 0.21 2.44
C LYS A 83 1.47 -0.76 3.59
N THR A 84 0.32 -1.42 3.68
CA THR A 84 0.05 -2.33 4.81
C THR A 84 0.63 -3.72 4.55
N LEU A 85 0.47 -4.27 3.34
CA LEU A 85 1.01 -5.58 2.98
C LEU A 85 2.44 -5.45 2.44
N ILE A 86 3.37 -6.12 3.10
CA ILE A 86 4.79 -6.19 2.73
C ILE A 86 5.31 -7.64 2.87
N PRO A 87 6.39 -8.01 2.17
CA PRO A 87 6.98 -9.33 2.32
C PRO A 87 7.36 -9.63 3.77
N GLY A 88 7.09 -10.86 4.23
CA GLY A 88 7.39 -11.30 5.60
C GLY A 88 6.42 -10.79 6.67
N LEU A 89 5.35 -10.09 6.29
CA LEU A 89 4.32 -9.61 7.22
C LEU A 89 3.52 -10.77 7.81
N ILE A 90 3.47 -10.82 9.15
CA ILE A 90 2.58 -11.70 9.91
C ILE A 90 1.31 -10.95 10.28
N HIS A 91 1.46 -9.82 10.96
CA HIS A 91 0.35 -8.99 11.41
C HIS A 91 0.80 -7.54 11.61
N LEU A 92 -0.10 -6.69 12.09
CA LEU A 92 0.22 -5.37 12.61
C LEU A 92 0.17 -5.37 14.14
N VAL A 93 1.07 -4.60 14.74
CA VAL A 93 1.13 -4.35 16.19
C VAL A 93 0.70 -2.92 16.45
N LYS A 94 -0.12 -2.72 17.50
CA LYS A 94 -0.49 -1.39 17.97
C LYS A 94 0.03 -1.14 19.38
N GLU A 95 0.75 -0.05 19.55
CA GLU A 95 1.23 0.46 20.84
C GLU A 95 0.78 1.91 20.99
N GLY A 96 -0.16 2.16 21.91
CA GLY A 96 -0.86 3.45 21.99
C GLY A 96 -1.62 3.74 20.69
N GLU A 97 -1.29 4.86 20.04
CA GLU A 97 -1.89 5.27 18.76
C GLU A 97 -1.12 4.76 17.54
N LYS A 98 0.07 4.16 17.75
CA LYS A 98 0.99 3.84 16.67
C LYS A 98 0.82 2.40 16.19
N VAL A 99 0.72 2.23 14.88
CA VAL A 99 0.67 0.92 14.21
C VAL A 99 1.99 0.65 13.49
N SER A 100 2.55 -0.52 13.74
CA SER A 100 3.82 -1.02 13.21
C SER A 100 3.66 -2.43 12.60
N TYR A 101 4.62 -2.87 11.80
CA TYR A 101 4.63 -4.21 11.21
C TYR A 101 5.14 -5.24 12.20
N LEU A 102 4.46 -6.38 12.31
CA LEU A 102 5.00 -7.62 12.89
C LEU A 102 5.54 -8.47 11.75
N LEU A 103 6.85 -8.69 11.74
CA LEU A 103 7.56 -9.39 10.68
C LEU A 103 8.17 -10.69 11.20
N GLN A 104 8.40 -11.63 10.29
CA GLN A 104 9.14 -12.87 10.57
C GLN A 104 10.36 -12.99 9.65
N ASN A 105 11.52 -13.28 10.22
CA ASN A 105 12.73 -13.70 9.50
C ASN A 105 13.41 -14.84 10.26
N ASP A 106 13.81 -15.90 9.56
CA ASP A 106 14.49 -17.08 10.15
C ASP A 106 13.80 -17.58 11.44
N GLU A 107 12.47 -17.70 11.38
CA GLU A 107 11.59 -18.10 12.50
C GLU A 107 11.51 -17.14 13.69
N LYS A 108 12.18 -15.99 13.65
CA LYS A 108 12.10 -14.95 14.70
C LYS A 108 11.13 -13.85 14.31
N PHE A 109 10.32 -13.43 15.28
CA PHE A 109 9.43 -12.30 15.14
C PHE A 109 10.13 -11.02 15.58
N TYR A 110 9.85 -9.92 14.88
CA TYR A 110 10.35 -8.60 15.22
C TYR A 110 9.36 -7.53 14.74
N ILE A 111 9.45 -6.34 15.34
CA ILE A 111 8.56 -5.22 15.03
C ILE A 111 9.36 -4.15 14.30
N GLU A 112 8.82 -3.65 13.20
CA GLU A 112 9.38 -2.54 12.43
C GLU A 112 8.32 -1.47 12.17
N GLU A 113 8.71 -0.21 12.26
CA GLU A 113 7.81 0.91 11.97
C GLU A 113 7.79 1.25 10.47
N ILE A 114 8.89 0.91 9.79
CA ILE A 114 9.17 1.34 8.43
C ILE A 114 9.64 0.15 7.62
N TYR A 115 9.12 0.05 6.41
CA TYR A 115 9.64 -0.83 5.37
C TYR A 115 10.30 0.01 4.29
N LEU A 116 11.51 -0.35 3.89
CA LEU A 116 12.19 0.29 2.76
C LEU A 116 11.85 -0.45 1.47
N GLU A 117 11.10 0.21 0.62
CA GLU A 117 10.83 -0.24 -0.74
C GLU A 117 11.91 0.33 -1.68
N GLY A 118 12.12 -0.31 -2.84
CA GLY A 118 13.13 0.08 -3.83
C GLY A 118 13.22 1.60 -4.07
N ASP A 119 14.40 2.07 -4.49
CA ASP A 119 14.74 3.50 -4.62
C ASP A 119 14.69 4.32 -3.31
N GLY A 120 14.66 3.65 -2.15
CA GLY A 120 14.70 4.29 -0.84
C GLY A 120 13.37 4.93 -0.41
N ILE A 121 12.26 4.41 -0.92
CA ILE A 121 10.90 4.79 -0.52
C ILE A 121 10.62 4.25 0.88
N ILE A 122 10.11 5.12 1.76
CA ILE A 122 9.74 4.75 3.14
C ILE A 122 8.27 4.39 3.16
N CYS A 123 7.96 3.17 3.56
CA CYS A 123 6.60 2.66 3.66
C CYS A 123 6.20 2.48 5.12
N ARG A 124 5.00 2.95 5.48
CA ARG A 124 4.38 2.75 6.81
C ARG A 124 3.02 2.06 6.67
N PRO A 125 2.61 1.26 7.67
CA PRO A 125 1.29 0.66 7.62
C PRO A 125 0.23 1.74 7.78
N ARG A 126 -0.97 1.45 7.29
CA ARG A 126 -2.13 2.30 7.57
C ARG A 126 -2.39 2.31 9.08
N GLN A 127 -2.53 3.50 9.67
CA GLN A 127 -2.67 3.67 11.12
C GLN A 127 -4.10 3.41 11.62
N GLU A 128 -5.09 3.57 10.75
CA GLU A 128 -6.50 3.34 11.04
C GLU A 128 -7.03 2.20 10.17
N LEU A 129 -7.30 1.07 10.82
CA LEU A 129 -7.82 -0.14 10.22
C LEU A 129 -8.98 -0.67 11.06
N PRO A 130 -9.98 -1.30 10.43
CA PRO A 130 -11.24 -1.64 11.10
C PRO A 130 -11.19 -3.03 11.79
N TYR A 131 -10.01 -3.47 12.22
CA TYR A 131 -9.79 -4.77 12.84
C TYR A 131 -8.75 -4.68 13.95
N TYR A 132 -8.74 -5.66 14.85
CA TYR A 132 -7.85 -5.69 16.01
C TYR A 132 -6.39 -5.88 15.62
N HIS A 133 -5.49 -5.26 16.39
CA HIS A 133 -4.05 -5.39 16.24
C HIS A 133 -3.45 -6.15 17.42
N CYS A 134 -2.33 -6.83 17.16
CA CYS A 134 -1.56 -7.45 18.23
C CYS A 134 -0.97 -6.37 19.14
N LYS A 135 -0.69 -6.73 20.38
CA LYS A 135 0.14 -5.92 21.28
C LYS A 135 1.62 -6.32 21.13
N PRO A 136 2.58 -5.45 21.54
CA PRO A 136 4.01 -5.73 21.40
C PRO A 136 4.51 -6.97 22.19
N ASP A 137 3.80 -7.35 23.25
CA ASP A 137 4.03 -8.54 24.07
C ASP A 137 3.99 -9.86 23.27
N ILE A 138 3.47 -9.85 22.05
CA ILE A 138 3.53 -10.98 21.11
C ILE A 138 4.95 -11.50 20.86
N LEU A 139 5.97 -10.65 21.03
CA LEU A 139 7.37 -11.05 20.90
C LEU A 139 7.85 -11.93 22.07
N GLU A 140 7.20 -11.81 23.23
CA GLU A 140 7.55 -12.49 24.48
C GLU A 140 6.68 -13.73 24.74
N MET A 141 5.58 -13.89 24.00
CA MET A 141 4.68 -15.02 24.14
C MET A 141 5.36 -16.36 23.88
N GLU A 142 5.09 -17.33 24.75
CA GLU A 142 5.53 -18.70 24.56
C GLU A 142 4.89 -19.31 23.31
N ARG A 143 5.71 -19.99 22.51
CA ARG A 143 5.27 -20.56 21.22
C ARG A 143 4.90 -22.04 21.30
N ASN A 144 4.99 -22.63 22.49
CA ASN A 144 4.53 -23.97 22.76
C ASN A 144 3.01 -23.94 22.97
N ILE A 145 2.27 -23.85 21.87
CA ILE A 145 0.81 -23.74 21.87
C ILE A 145 0.21 -25.14 21.76
N ASP A 146 -0.63 -25.50 22.73
CA ASP A 146 -1.50 -26.65 22.61
C ASP A 146 -2.72 -26.28 21.74
N PHE A 147 -2.69 -26.70 20.48
CA PHE A 147 -3.76 -26.41 19.53
C PHE A 147 -5.10 -27.08 19.88
N ALA A 148 -5.08 -28.23 20.57
CA ALA A 148 -6.31 -28.90 20.99
C ALA A 148 -6.99 -28.09 22.10
N LYS A 149 -6.19 -27.58 23.04
CA LYS A 149 -6.69 -26.65 24.05
C LYS A 149 -7.18 -25.35 23.42
N LEU A 150 -6.41 -24.74 22.53
CA LEU A 150 -6.83 -23.50 21.85
C LEU A 150 -8.16 -23.66 21.08
N LEU A 151 -8.36 -24.82 20.43
CA LEU A 151 -9.61 -25.13 19.76
C LEU A 151 -10.79 -25.16 20.77
N THR A 152 -10.58 -25.79 21.92
CA THR A 152 -11.58 -25.86 23.00
C THR A 152 -11.88 -24.47 23.56
N ASP A 153 -10.85 -23.65 23.80
CA ASP A 153 -11.01 -22.27 24.30
C ASP A 153 -11.82 -21.41 23.31
N ILE A 154 -11.63 -21.60 22.00
CA ILE A 154 -12.44 -20.94 20.96
C ILE A 154 -13.89 -21.44 20.97
N GLU A 155 -14.12 -22.74 21.08
CA GLU A 155 -15.47 -23.31 21.17
C GLU A 155 -16.24 -22.75 22.38
N ASP A 156 -15.58 -22.67 23.53
CA ASP A 156 -16.17 -22.15 24.76
C ASP A 156 -16.46 -20.64 24.66
N TYR A 157 -15.54 -19.86 24.08
CA TYR A 157 -15.81 -18.44 23.79
C TYR A 157 -17.04 -18.27 22.89
N ILE A 158 -17.17 -19.09 21.84
CA ILE A 158 -18.34 -19.03 20.95
C ILE A 158 -19.62 -19.41 21.72
N ARG A 159 -19.55 -20.41 22.60
CA ARG A 159 -20.67 -20.88 23.45
C ARG A 159 -21.15 -19.83 24.43
N ASP A 160 -20.26 -18.99 24.94
CA ASP A 160 -20.63 -17.90 25.86
C ASP A 160 -21.51 -16.83 25.21
N TYR A 161 -21.49 -16.73 23.87
CA TYR A 161 -22.22 -15.69 23.15
C TYR A 161 -23.27 -16.19 22.16
N LEU A 162 -23.21 -17.45 21.73
CA LEU A 162 -24.10 -18.04 20.73
C LEU A 162 -24.74 -19.32 21.24
N GLU A 163 -26.06 -19.43 21.01
CA GLU A 163 -26.80 -20.68 21.15
C GLU A 163 -27.02 -21.30 19.77
N LEU A 164 -26.16 -22.24 19.39
CA LEU A 164 -26.25 -22.96 18.12
C LEU A 164 -27.17 -24.20 18.22
N PRO A 165 -27.86 -24.57 17.12
CA PRO A 165 -28.79 -25.70 17.12
C PRO A 165 -28.13 -27.06 17.39
N ASP A 166 -26.93 -27.30 16.85
CA ASP A 166 -26.16 -28.52 17.08
C ASP A 166 -24.85 -28.19 17.83
N LYS A 167 -24.48 -29.06 18.79
CA LYS A 167 -23.21 -28.96 19.50
C LYS A 167 -22.00 -29.09 18.56
N LYS A 168 -22.15 -29.75 17.42
CA LYS A 168 -21.08 -29.87 16.41
C LYS A 168 -20.80 -28.56 15.69
N ASP A 169 -21.75 -27.62 15.69
CA ASP A 169 -21.57 -26.35 14.98
C ASP A 169 -20.48 -25.49 15.65
N TYR A 170 -20.32 -25.56 16.97
CA TYR A 170 -19.24 -24.86 17.69
C TYR A 170 -17.87 -25.29 17.17
N PHE A 171 -17.64 -26.61 17.05
CA PHE A 171 -16.42 -27.17 16.49
C PHE A 171 -16.19 -26.72 15.04
N ILE A 172 -17.23 -26.72 14.20
CA ILE A 172 -17.13 -26.25 12.81
C ILE A 172 -16.74 -24.77 12.75
N LEU A 173 -17.34 -23.93 13.59
CA LEU A 173 -17.02 -22.50 13.65
C LEU A 173 -15.61 -22.27 14.20
N ALA A 174 -15.16 -23.04 15.18
CA ALA A 174 -13.80 -22.97 15.71
C ALA A 174 -12.75 -23.34 14.64
N LEU A 175 -13.00 -24.40 13.86
CA LEU A 175 -12.18 -24.73 12.68
C LEU A 175 -12.20 -23.63 11.62
N TRP A 176 -13.36 -22.99 11.42
CA TRP A 176 -13.47 -21.85 10.51
C TRP A 176 -12.62 -20.66 10.98
N ILE A 177 -12.55 -20.40 12.29
CA ILE A 177 -11.63 -19.40 12.86
C ILE A 177 -10.18 -19.74 12.51
N PHE A 178 -9.71 -20.97 12.75
CA PHE A 178 -8.36 -21.39 12.36
C PHE A 178 -8.10 -21.23 10.85
N HIS A 179 -9.09 -21.55 10.02
CA HIS A 179 -9.01 -21.36 8.57
C HIS A 179 -8.71 -19.91 8.20
N THR A 180 -9.26 -18.91 8.91
CA THR A 180 -8.98 -17.48 8.63
C THR A 180 -7.50 -17.12 8.76
N TYR A 181 -6.76 -17.73 9.69
CA TYR A 181 -5.32 -17.52 9.89
C TYR A 181 -4.45 -18.29 8.89
N LEU A 182 -5.01 -19.31 8.25
CA LEU A 182 -4.29 -20.21 7.34
C LEU A 182 -4.75 -20.08 5.90
N MET A 183 -5.55 -19.05 5.57
CA MET A 183 -6.23 -18.92 4.28
C MET A 183 -5.27 -19.00 3.09
N GLU A 184 -4.04 -18.49 3.24
CA GLU A 184 -3.01 -18.54 2.19
C GLU A 184 -2.55 -19.97 1.82
N LYS A 185 -2.81 -20.97 2.67
CA LYS A 185 -2.49 -22.38 2.42
C LYS A 185 -3.57 -23.11 1.62
N PHE A 186 -4.72 -22.48 1.38
CA PHE A 186 -5.85 -23.09 0.69
C PHE A 186 -6.11 -22.44 -0.68
N ASN A 187 -6.59 -23.26 -1.63
CA ASN A 187 -6.98 -22.79 -2.97
C ASN A 187 -8.44 -22.33 -3.04
N THR A 188 -9.25 -22.82 -2.11
CA THR A 188 -10.69 -22.56 -1.99
C THR A 188 -11.02 -22.38 -0.52
N THR A 189 -11.91 -21.43 -0.22
CA THR A 189 -12.36 -21.11 1.13
C THR A 189 -13.87 -21.27 1.18
N PRO A 190 -14.43 -21.97 2.18
CA PRO A 190 -15.88 -22.08 2.35
C PRO A 190 -16.48 -20.73 2.78
N PHE A 191 -17.70 -20.45 2.31
CA PHE A 191 -18.51 -19.35 2.82
C PHE A 191 -19.38 -19.84 3.98
N SER A 192 -19.32 -19.15 5.11
CA SER A 192 -20.26 -19.36 6.21
C SER A 192 -21.47 -18.45 6.02
N TYR A 193 -22.66 -19.05 5.87
CA TYR A 193 -23.91 -18.32 5.67
C TYR A 193 -24.88 -18.61 6.82
N PHE A 194 -25.09 -17.60 7.67
CA PHE A 194 -26.07 -17.67 8.74
C PHE A 194 -27.46 -17.30 8.21
N HIS A 195 -28.38 -18.26 8.24
CA HIS A 195 -29.76 -18.08 7.78
C HIS A 195 -30.76 -18.31 8.92
N GLY A 196 -31.90 -17.60 8.89
CA GLY A 196 -32.90 -17.67 9.93
C GLY A 196 -33.76 -16.41 10.03
N VAL A 197 -34.82 -16.49 10.83
CA VAL A 197 -35.79 -15.40 11.05
C VAL A 197 -35.18 -14.19 11.74
N TYR A 198 -35.83 -13.03 11.66
CA TYR A 198 -35.39 -11.84 12.39
C TYR A 198 -35.25 -12.15 13.89
N GLY A 199 -34.20 -11.63 14.53
CA GLY A 199 -33.91 -11.88 15.95
C GLY A 199 -33.25 -13.22 16.27
N SER A 200 -32.95 -14.08 15.28
CA SER A 200 -32.34 -15.40 15.52
C SER A 200 -30.82 -15.40 15.80
N GLY A 201 -30.22 -14.25 16.14
CA GLY A 201 -28.78 -14.18 16.47
C GLY A 201 -27.78 -14.17 15.30
N LYS A 202 -28.21 -14.04 14.03
CA LYS A 202 -27.30 -14.07 12.85
C LYS A 202 -26.21 -12.99 12.87
N SER A 203 -26.61 -11.73 13.07
CA SER A 203 -25.67 -10.60 13.17
C SER A 203 -24.69 -10.82 14.32
N ARG A 204 -25.20 -11.30 15.47
CA ARG A 204 -24.39 -11.64 16.64
C ARG A 204 -23.37 -12.75 16.33
N ALA A 205 -23.77 -13.78 15.60
CA ALA A 205 -22.86 -14.84 15.17
C ALA A 205 -21.70 -14.30 14.33
N GLY A 206 -22.01 -13.44 13.35
CA GLY A 206 -20.98 -12.77 12.56
C GLY A 206 -20.05 -11.89 13.38
N GLU A 207 -20.59 -11.08 14.28
CA GLU A 207 -19.79 -10.23 15.20
C GLU A 207 -18.83 -11.06 16.05
N VAL A 208 -19.33 -12.09 16.74
CA VAL A 208 -18.54 -12.97 17.61
C VAL A 208 -17.39 -13.62 16.82
N LEU A 209 -17.67 -14.09 15.61
CA LEU A 209 -16.62 -14.70 14.77
C LEU A 209 -15.60 -13.68 14.29
N MET A 210 -16.00 -12.44 13.98
CA MET A 210 -15.04 -11.41 13.55
C MET A 210 -14.08 -11.00 14.65
N GLU A 211 -14.48 -11.03 15.93
CA GLU A 211 -13.58 -10.77 17.06
C GLU A 211 -12.41 -11.76 17.11
N LEU A 212 -12.64 -13.01 16.69
CA LEU A 212 -11.64 -14.08 16.69
C LEU A 212 -10.94 -14.27 15.33
N SER A 213 -11.45 -13.66 14.26
CA SER A 213 -10.96 -13.92 12.91
C SER A 213 -9.70 -13.13 12.60
N PHE A 214 -8.83 -13.72 11.77
CA PHE A 214 -7.68 -13.00 11.21
C PHE A 214 -8.15 -11.77 10.43
N ARG A 215 -7.81 -10.58 10.95
CA ARG A 215 -8.20 -9.27 10.40
C ARG A 215 -9.72 -9.18 10.16
N GLY A 216 -10.52 -9.67 11.12
CA GLY A 216 -11.97 -9.68 11.04
C GLY A 216 -12.57 -8.28 10.91
N TRP A 217 -13.45 -8.10 9.93
CA TRP A 217 -14.08 -6.82 9.62
C TRP A 217 -15.55 -7.00 9.22
N THR A 218 -16.46 -6.28 9.89
CA THR A 218 -17.89 -6.30 9.61
C THR A 218 -18.31 -5.12 8.73
N MET A 219 -19.16 -5.39 7.72
CA MET A 219 -19.81 -4.40 6.87
C MET A 219 -21.31 -4.72 6.71
N THR A 220 -22.17 -3.71 6.65
CA THR A 220 -23.63 -3.89 6.51
C THR A 220 -24.16 -3.54 5.11
N SER A 221 -23.49 -2.65 4.37
CA SER A 221 -23.94 -2.18 3.06
C SER A 221 -22.76 -1.71 2.21
N PRO A 222 -21.96 -2.65 1.66
CA PRO A 222 -20.77 -2.30 0.89
C PRO A 222 -21.16 -1.74 -0.49
N THR A 223 -20.52 -0.64 -0.86
CA THR A 223 -20.28 -0.29 -2.27
C THR A 223 -19.10 -1.09 -2.82
N GLU A 224 -18.96 -1.19 -4.14
CA GLU A 224 -17.82 -1.87 -4.78
C GLU A 224 -16.48 -1.30 -4.28
N ALA A 225 -16.33 0.02 -4.28
CA ALA A 225 -15.10 0.66 -3.79
C ALA A 225 -14.82 0.35 -2.31
N SER A 226 -15.85 0.38 -1.46
CA SER A 226 -15.70 0.09 -0.03
C SER A 226 -15.36 -1.37 0.26
N LEU A 227 -15.74 -2.30 -0.62
CA LEU A 227 -15.45 -3.72 -0.48
C LEU A 227 -14.06 -4.07 -1.01
N PHE A 228 -13.78 -3.68 -2.26
CA PHE A 228 -12.61 -4.18 -2.96
C PHE A 228 -11.32 -3.45 -2.64
N ARG A 229 -11.36 -2.15 -2.28
CA ARG A 229 -10.13 -1.44 -1.88
C ARG A 229 -9.52 -2.08 -0.62
N PRO A 230 -10.25 -2.21 0.51
CA PRO A 230 -9.82 -3.01 1.65
C PRO A 230 -9.23 -4.38 1.35
N ILE A 231 -9.91 -5.16 0.51
CA ILE A 231 -9.46 -6.50 0.12
C ILE A 231 -8.06 -6.43 -0.51
N GLN A 232 -7.81 -5.47 -1.39
CA GLN A 232 -6.50 -5.29 -2.03
C GLN A 232 -5.44 -4.73 -1.07
N TYR A 233 -5.84 -3.87 -0.13
CA TYR A 233 -4.90 -3.17 0.75
C TYR A 233 -4.44 -3.98 1.95
N TYR A 234 -5.27 -4.87 2.49
CA TYR A 234 -4.97 -5.56 3.75
C TYR A 234 -5.61 -6.96 3.92
N GLU A 235 -6.27 -7.49 2.88
CA GLU A 235 -6.77 -8.88 2.84
C GLU A 235 -7.52 -9.34 4.12
N PRO A 236 -8.64 -8.68 4.50
CA PRO A 236 -9.36 -9.02 5.72
C PRO A 236 -10.25 -10.25 5.56
N THR A 237 -10.61 -10.85 6.71
CA THR A 237 -11.80 -11.70 6.82
C THR A 237 -13.02 -10.79 6.94
N ILE A 238 -14.02 -10.98 6.07
CA ILE A 238 -15.16 -10.05 5.97
C ILE A 238 -16.45 -10.73 6.41
N HIS A 239 -17.15 -10.10 7.34
CA HIS A 239 -18.55 -10.38 7.64
C HIS A 239 -19.44 -9.35 6.95
N LEU A 240 -20.39 -9.84 6.15
CA LEU A 240 -21.36 -9.02 5.42
C LEU A 240 -22.75 -9.18 6.04
N ASP A 241 -23.13 -8.25 6.90
CA ASP A 241 -24.44 -8.28 7.56
C ASP A 241 -25.52 -7.64 6.69
N HIS A 242 -26.78 -8.05 6.89
CA HIS A 242 -27.96 -7.54 6.20
C HIS A 242 -27.91 -7.62 4.66
N ILE A 243 -27.01 -8.42 4.09
CA ILE A 243 -26.92 -8.60 2.64
C ILE A 243 -27.91 -9.64 2.15
N ARG A 244 -28.64 -9.27 1.09
CA ARG A 244 -29.40 -10.22 0.28
C ARG A 244 -28.56 -10.69 -0.90
N PHE A 245 -28.45 -12.01 -1.03
CA PHE A 245 -27.70 -12.68 -2.10
C PHE A 245 -28.53 -12.95 -3.36
N TYR A 246 -29.86 -12.87 -3.25
CA TYR A 246 -30.79 -13.23 -4.32
C TYR A 246 -31.97 -12.24 -4.38
N GLY A 247 -32.62 -12.15 -5.54
CA GLY A 247 -33.75 -11.28 -5.80
C GLY A 247 -33.37 -9.90 -6.33
N SER A 248 -34.37 -9.04 -6.53
CA SER A 248 -34.22 -7.67 -7.06
C SER A 248 -33.38 -6.76 -6.18
N GLU A 249 -33.25 -7.08 -4.89
CA GLU A 249 -32.48 -6.33 -3.89
C GLU A 249 -31.05 -6.86 -3.71
N THR A 250 -30.57 -7.74 -4.61
CA THR A 250 -29.22 -8.29 -4.50
C THR A 250 -28.16 -7.21 -4.61
N ASN A 251 -27.24 -7.14 -3.65
CA ASN A 251 -26.12 -6.22 -3.72
C ASN A 251 -25.14 -6.64 -4.83
N GLN A 252 -24.98 -5.80 -5.86
CA GLN A 252 -24.15 -6.10 -7.03
C GLN A 252 -22.67 -6.30 -6.67
N ALA A 253 -22.12 -5.52 -5.73
CA ALA A 253 -20.74 -5.67 -5.30
C ALA A 253 -20.50 -7.04 -4.65
N VAL A 254 -21.47 -7.52 -3.87
CA VAL A 254 -21.41 -8.84 -3.24
C VAL A 254 -21.56 -9.97 -4.27
N LYS A 255 -22.44 -9.80 -5.26
CA LYS A 255 -22.55 -10.76 -6.37
C LYS A 255 -21.22 -10.90 -7.13
N LEU A 256 -20.56 -9.78 -7.45
CA LEU A 256 -19.24 -9.79 -8.10
C LEU A 256 -18.17 -10.43 -7.21
N LEU A 257 -18.19 -10.16 -5.91
CA LEU A 257 -17.30 -10.81 -4.96
C LEU A 257 -17.48 -12.33 -4.98
N LEU A 258 -18.70 -12.84 -4.88
CA LEU A 258 -18.96 -14.28 -4.88
C LEU A 258 -18.52 -14.97 -6.18
N GLN A 259 -18.80 -14.34 -7.33
CA GLN A 259 -18.39 -14.86 -8.64
C GLN A 259 -16.87 -14.94 -8.80
N SER A 260 -16.12 -14.04 -8.15
CA SER A 260 -14.67 -13.95 -8.26
C SER A 260 -13.89 -14.76 -7.22
N ARG A 261 -14.54 -15.26 -6.17
CA ARG A 261 -13.85 -15.82 -4.99
C ARG A 261 -13.91 -17.35 -4.87
N TYR A 262 -14.50 -18.06 -5.82
CA TYR A 262 -14.57 -19.54 -5.76
C TYR A 262 -13.19 -20.23 -5.95
N LYS A 263 -12.22 -19.57 -6.60
CA LYS A 263 -10.86 -20.09 -6.80
C LYS A 263 -9.82 -18.99 -6.76
N ARG A 264 -8.67 -19.25 -6.12
CA ARG A 264 -7.51 -18.34 -6.10
C ARG A 264 -7.10 -17.96 -7.54
N GLY A 265 -6.87 -16.66 -7.77
CA GLY A 265 -6.34 -16.15 -9.04
C GLY A 265 -7.38 -15.69 -10.07
N LEU A 266 -8.67 -15.76 -9.78
CA LEU A 266 -9.70 -15.16 -10.64
C LEU A 266 -9.61 -13.62 -10.57
N LYS A 267 -9.27 -12.99 -11.69
CA LYS A 267 -9.24 -11.53 -11.85
C LYS A 267 -10.58 -11.05 -12.40
N VAL A 268 -11.27 -10.19 -11.66
CA VAL A 268 -12.40 -9.43 -12.23
C VAL A 268 -11.82 -8.32 -13.08
N VAL A 269 -12.10 -8.35 -14.39
CA VAL A 269 -11.77 -7.25 -15.29
C VAL A 269 -12.64 -6.07 -14.92
N ARG A 270 -12.02 -4.95 -14.52
CA ARG A 270 -12.72 -3.68 -14.30
C ARG A 270 -12.52 -2.77 -15.50
N ILE A 271 -13.59 -2.09 -15.90
CA ILE A 271 -13.51 -0.91 -16.76
C ILE A 271 -13.53 0.29 -15.82
N ASP A 272 -12.36 0.87 -15.57
CA ASP A 272 -12.28 2.17 -14.92
C ASP A 272 -12.80 3.21 -15.90
N ILE A 273 -14.01 3.73 -15.67
CA ILE A 273 -14.44 4.98 -16.28
C ILE A 273 -13.54 6.05 -15.65
N LYS A 274 -12.50 6.45 -16.38
CA LYS A 274 -11.55 7.48 -15.96
C LYS A 274 -12.29 8.79 -15.68
N GLU A 275 -12.55 9.08 -14.41
CA GLU A 275 -12.38 10.43 -13.88
C GLU A 275 -11.08 10.45 -13.07
N LYS A 276 -10.20 11.38 -13.43
CA LYS A 276 -8.82 11.54 -12.96
C LYS A 276 -8.60 11.16 -11.49
N GLY A 277 -7.70 10.20 -11.25
CA GLY A 277 -6.95 10.09 -10.00
C GLY A 277 -6.57 8.68 -9.61
N GLU A 278 -5.26 8.46 -9.50
CA GLU A 278 -4.55 7.33 -8.88
C GLU A 278 -4.23 6.10 -9.76
N GLU A 279 -2.96 6.02 -10.16
CA GLU A 279 -2.33 4.85 -10.75
C GLU A 279 -1.87 3.90 -9.62
N GLY A 280 -2.57 2.77 -9.49
CA GLY A 280 -2.08 1.60 -8.77
C GLY A 280 -1.03 0.86 -9.59
N THR A 281 0.03 0.40 -8.91
CA THR A 281 0.98 -0.60 -9.41
C THR A 281 0.81 -1.85 -8.59
#